data_AF-A0A1F4DEP5-F1
#
_entry.id   AF-A0A1F4DEP5-F1
#
_cell.length_a   1.000
_cell.length_b   1.000
_cell.length_c   1.000
_cell.angle_alpha   90.00
_cell.angle_beta   90.00
_cell.angle_gamma   90.00
#
_symmetry.space_group_name_H-M   'P 1'
#
loop_
_entity.id
_entity.type
_entity.pdbx_description
1 polymer ?
#
loop_
_entity_poly.entity_id
_entity_poly.type
_entity_poly.pdbx_seq_one_letter_code
_entity_poly.pdbx_strand_id
1 'polypeptide(L)'
;MLNVAVVGMGWWGQTLVTLIKKSSKLRVVKGMKRNPATAAEFARAQAIEIVSDYAEVLKDPSVQGVVLCTPHTLHTEQIIESARTGDKVVVR
;
A
#
# COMPACT_ATOMS: atom_id res chain seq x y z
N MET A 1 13.76 0.77 9.54
CA MET A 1 12.34 1.12 9.36
C MET A 1 12.02 0.88 7.89
N LEU A 2 11.08 -0.02 7.59
CA LEU A 2 10.73 -0.42 6.24
C LEU A 2 9.58 0.46 5.73
N ASN A 3 9.80 1.10 4.60
CA ASN A 3 8.77 1.89 3.92
C ASN A 3 7.87 0.97 3.11
N VAL A 4 6.58 0.97 3.42
CA VAL A 4 5.60 0.10 2.78
C VAL A 4 4.49 0.91 2.13
N ALA A 5 3.93 0.34 1.07
CA ALA A 5 2.70 0.82 0.46
C ALA A 5 1.52 -0.09 0.80
N VAL A 6 0.35 0.48 1.05
CA VAL A 6 -0.87 -0.29 1.31
C VAL A 6 -1.74 -0.31 0.05
N VAL A 7 -1.93 -1.49 -0.52
CA VAL A 7 -2.67 -1.69 -1.77
C VAL A 7 -4.08 -2.16 -1.43
N GLY A 8 -5.07 -1.29 -1.67
CA GLY A 8 -6.44 -1.52 -1.25
C GLY A 8 -6.83 -0.64 -0.05
N MET A 9 -6.97 0.66 -0.28
CA MET A 9 -7.42 1.64 0.75
C MET A 9 -8.94 1.59 1.04
N GLY A 10 -9.47 0.38 1.22
CA GLY A 10 -10.79 0.14 1.81
C GLY A 10 -10.76 0.27 3.33
N TRP A 11 -11.81 -0.20 4.01
CA TRP A 11 -11.89 -0.17 5.48
C TRP A 11 -10.68 -0.84 6.14
N TRP A 12 -10.31 -2.04 5.69
CA TRP A 12 -9.15 -2.76 6.24
C TRP A 12 -7.82 -2.06 5.96
N GLY A 13 -7.60 -1.57 4.74
CA GLY A 13 -6.37 -0.82 4.41
C GLY A 13 -6.18 0.41 5.30
N GLN A 14 -7.25 1.17 5.55
CA GLN A 14 -7.22 2.34 6.43
C GLN A 14 -6.93 1.98 7.90
N THR A 15 -7.52 0.89 8.39
CA THR A 15 -7.21 0.33 9.72
C THR A 15 -5.73 -0.05 9.83
N LEU A 16 -5.19 -0.73 8.82
CA LEU A 16 -3.77 -1.11 8.78
C LEU A 16 -2.83 0.10 8.79
N VAL A 17 -3.13 1.15 8.02
CA VAL A 17 -2.33 2.39 8.08
C VAL A 17 -2.29 2.95 9.51
N THR A 18 -3.43 2.95 10.20
CA THR A 18 -3.53 3.46 11.57
C THR A 18 -2.76 2.59 12.57
N LEU A 19 -2.78 1.27 12.40
CA LEU A 19 -2.02 0.33 13.22
C LEU A 19 -0.51 0.44 12.95
N ILE A 20 -0.10 0.50 11.69
CA ILE A 20 1.30 0.62 11.26
C ILE A 20 1.92 1.90 11.81
N LYS A 21 1.18 3.01 11.89
CA LYS A 21 1.69 4.26 12.48
C LYS A 21 2.20 4.11 13.92
N LYS A 22 1.75 3.10 14.67
CA LYS A 22 2.21 2.82 16.03
C LYS A 22 3.46 1.92 16.06
N SER A 23 3.88 1.38 14.92
CA SER A 23 5.05 0.51 14.80
C SER A 23 6.32 1.32 14.62
N SER A 24 7.40 0.92 15.29
CA SER A 24 8.76 1.45 15.04
C SER A 24 9.46 0.79 13.86
N LYS A 25 8.89 -0.30 13.32
CA LYS A 25 9.51 -1.11 12.26
C LYS A 25 9.02 -0.76 10.87
N LEU A 26 7.77 -0.32 10.73
CA LEU A 26 7.09 -0.09 9.46
C LEU A 26 6.63 1.36 9.35
N ARG A 27 6.71 1.93 8.14
CA ARG A 27 6.17 3.25 7.81
C ARG A 27 5.35 3.15 6.54
N VAL A 28 4.09 3.60 6.57
CA VAL A 28 3.29 3.73 5.35
C VAL A 28 3.70 5.00 4.62
N VAL A 29 4.23 4.86 3.40
CA VAL A 29 4.65 6.00 2.56
C VAL A 29 3.67 6.26 1.41
N LYS A 30 2.92 5.23 0.98
CA LYS A 30 2.00 5.32 -0.14
C LYS A 30 0.79 4.43 0.06
N GLY A 31 -0.38 4.87 -0.40
CA GLY A 31 -1.59 4.06 -0.48
C GLY A 31 -1.99 3.86 -1.94
N MET A 32 -2.70 2.79 -2.24
CA MET A 32 -3.30 2.57 -3.56
C MET A 32 -4.77 2.18 -3.44
N LYS A 33 -5.60 2.81 -4.27
CA LYS A 33 -7.00 2.42 -4.47
C LYS A 33 -7.46 2.88 -5.83
N ARG A 34 -8.20 2.02 -6.55
CA ARG A 34 -8.78 2.33 -7.87
C ARG A 34 -9.46 3.69 -7.97
N ASN A 35 -10.21 4.09 -6.93
CA ASN A 35 -10.82 5.42 -6.83
C ASN A 35 -10.25 6.19 -5.62
N PRO A 36 -9.15 6.96 -5.77
CA PRO A 36 -8.52 7.69 -4.68
C PRO A 36 -9.43 8.73 -4.02
N ALA A 37 -10.37 9.31 -4.76
CA ALA A 37 -11.28 10.34 -4.25
C ALA A 37 -12.08 9.85 -3.03
N THR A 38 -12.45 8.57 -3.02
CA THR A 38 -13.19 7.93 -1.91
C THR A 38 -12.36 7.74 -0.64
N ALA A 39 -11.06 8.02 -0.66
CA ALA A 39 -10.17 7.98 0.49
C ALA A 39 -9.44 9.31 0.70
N ALA A 40 -9.85 10.39 0.02
CA ALA A 40 -9.13 11.67 0.03
C ALA A 40 -9.09 12.35 1.40
N GLU A 41 -10.15 12.23 2.20
CA GLU A 41 -10.15 12.71 3.60
C GLU A 41 -9.15 11.93 4.46
N PHE A 42 -9.15 10.60 4.32
CA PHE A 42 -8.19 9.75 5.02
C PHE A 42 -6.75 10.05 4.61
N ALA A 43 -6.49 10.21 3.31
CA ALA A 43 -5.18 10.58 2.76
C ALA A 43 -4.65 11.86 3.41
N ARG A 44 -5.49 12.90 3.46
CA ARG A 44 -5.17 14.19 4.10
C ARG A 44 -4.91 14.04 5.59
N ALA A 45 -5.81 13.35 6.31
CA ALA A 45 -5.68 13.14 7.76
C ALA A 45 -4.42 12.34 8.12
N GLN A 46 -4.03 11.38 7.28
CA GLN A 46 -2.87 10.55 7.52
C GLN A 46 -1.57 11.11 6.90
N ALA A 47 -1.65 12.18 6.13
CA ALA A 47 -0.56 12.75 5.33
C ALA A 47 0.12 11.70 4.44
N ILE A 48 -0.68 10.87 3.76
CA ILE A 48 -0.22 9.86 2.81
C ILE A 48 -0.73 10.18 1.41
N GLU A 49 0.10 9.92 0.41
CA GLU A 49 -0.31 9.96 -0.98
C GLU A 49 -1.08 8.69 -1.33
N ILE A 50 -2.23 8.83 -2.01
CA ILE A 50 -3.00 7.68 -2.53
C ILE A 50 -3.03 7.75 -4.06
N VAL A 51 -2.48 6.73 -4.70
CA VAL A 51 -2.47 6.58 -6.16
C VAL A 51 -3.56 5.62 -6.62
N SER A 52 -3.93 5.69 -7.90
CA SER A 52 -4.93 4.80 -8.51
C SER A 52 -4.35 3.56 -9.17
N ASP A 53 -3.05 3.56 -9.48
CA ASP A 53 -2.38 2.48 -10.20
C ASP A 53 -1.40 1.71 -9.30
N TYR A 54 -1.40 0.39 -9.43
CA TYR A 54 -0.46 -0.48 -8.75
C TYR A 54 0.95 -0.34 -9.34
N ALA A 55 1.07 -0.14 -10.65
CA ALA A 55 2.36 -0.02 -11.30
C ALA A 55 3.14 1.22 -10.83
N GLU A 56 2.44 2.30 -10.48
CA GLU A 56 3.04 3.49 -9.86
C GLU A 56 3.65 3.17 -8.49
N VAL A 57 2.97 2.37 -7.67
CA VAL A 57 3.50 1.88 -6.39
C VAL A 57 4.76 1.04 -6.59
N LEU A 58 4.75 0.18 -7.61
CA LEU A 58 5.89 -0.70 -7.90
C LEU A 58 7.11 0.05 -8.44
N LYS A 59 6.91 1.17 -9.15
CA LYS A 59 7.99 2.00 -9.69
C LYS A 59 8.56 2.99 -8.68
N ASP A 60 7.85 3.26 -7.58
CA ASP A 60 8.28 4.22 -6.57
C ASP A 60 9.49 3.67 -5.77
N PRO A 61 10.67 4.29 -5.85
CA PRO A 61 11.86 3.84 -5.13
C PRO A 61 11.77 4.06 -3.62
N SER A 62 10.84 4.88 -3.15
CA SER A 62 10.60 5.07 -1.71
C SER A 62 9.85 3.89 -1.08
N VAL A 63 9.22 3.03 -1.90
CA VAL A 63 8.44 1.86 -1.47
C VAL A 63 9.33 0.60 -1.49
N GLN A 64 9.58 0.04 -0.31
CA GLN A 64 10.40 -1.17 -0.12
C GLN A 64 9.55 -2.43 0.07
N GLY A 65 8.24 -2.28 0.26
CA GLY A 65 7.33 -3.41 0.39
C GLY A 65 5.89 -3.01 0.13
N VAL A 66 5.04 -4.00 -0.13
CA VAL A 66 3.61 -3.80 -0.41
C VAL A 66 2.80 -4.67 0.54
N VAL A 67 1.75 -4.08 1.12
CA VAL A 67 0.75 -4.76 1.95
C VAL A 67 -0.52 -4.87 1.12
N LEU A 68 -0.94 -6.10 0.83
CA LEU A 68 -2.08 -6.37 -0.04
C LEU A 68 -3.36 -6.50 0.78
N CYS A 69 -4.27 -5.53 0.61
CA CYS A 69 -5.59 -5.48 1.23
C CYS A 69 -6.71 -5.51 0.17
N THR A 70 -6.42 -6.11 -0.98
CA THR A 70 -7.36 -6.29 -2.10
C THR A 70 -8.16 -7.58 -1.92
N PRO A 71 -9.18 -7.85 -2.75
CA PRO A 71 -9.82 -9.16 -2.77
C PRO A 71 -8.82 -10.28 -3.10
N HIS A 72 -9.01 -11.44 -2.46
CA HIS A 72 -8.13 -12.62 -2.59
C HIS A 72 -7.87 -13.05 -4.03
N THR A 73 -8.82 -12.84 -4.95
CA THR A 73 -8.68 -13.15 -6.38
C THR A 73 -7.57 -12.34 -7.07
N LEU A 74 -7.23 -11.16 -6.55
CA LEU A 74 -6.19 -10.28 -7.10
C LEU A 74 -4.82 -10.50 -6.47
N HIS A 75 -4.74 -11.16 -5.31
CA HIS A 75 -3.50 -11.29 -4.56
C HIS A 75 -2.41 -12.00 -5.36
N THR A 76 -2.76 -13.08 -6.06
CA THR A 76 -1.79 -13.90 -6.80
C THR A 76 -1.06 -13.07 -7.87
N GLU A 77 -1.81 -12.34 -8.68
CA GLU A 77 -1.24 -11.50 -9.74
C GLU A 77 -0.38 -10.38 -9.15
N GLN A 78 -0.84 -9.73 -8.08
CA GLN A 78 -0.12 -8.65 -7.41
C GLN A 78 1.17 -9.14 -6.74
N ILE A 79 1.17 -10.32 -6.13
CA ILE A 79 2.37 -10.95 -5.57
C ILE A 79 3.39 -11.20 -6.68
N ILE A 80 2.95 -11.76 -7.81
CA ILE A 80 3.83 -12.05 -8.96
C ILE A 80 4.43 -10.75 -9.51
N GLU A 81 3.63 -9.70 -9.69
CA GLU A 81 4.10 -8.40 -10.18
C GLU A 81 5.10 -7.74 -9.22
N SER A 82 4.83 -7.78 -7.91
CA SER A 82 5.78 -7.28 -6.91
C SER A 82 7.07 -8.08 -6.90
N ALA A 83 7.01 -9.41 -6.96
CA ALA A 83 8.18 -10.28 -6.95
C ALA A 83 9.07 -10.07 -8.19
N ARG A 84 8.48 -9.77 -9.35
CA ARG A 84 9.23 -9.43 -10.57
C ARG A 84 10.10 -8.19 -10.43
N THR A 85 9.75 -7.27 -9.52
CA THR A 85 10.60 -6.11 -9.24
C THR A 85 11.84 -6.44 -8.40
N GLY A 86 11.91 -7.64 -7.80
CA GLY A 86 13.07 -8.13 -7.03
C GLY A 86 13.27 -7.50 -5.65
N ASP A 87 12.89 -6.23 -5.49
CA ASP A 87 13.27 -5.42 -4.32
C ASP A 87 12.14 -5.27 -3.27
N LYS A 88 10.95 -5.80 -3.55
CA LYS A 88 9.74 -5.53 -2.75
C LYS A 88 9.28 -6.74 -1.94
N VAL A 89 9.17 -6.56 -0.63
CA VAL A 89 8.58 -7.54 0.28
C VAL A 89 7.05 -7.47 0.21
N VAL A 90 6.39 -8.61 0.00
CA VAL A 90 4.92 -8.70 -0.02
C VAL A 90 4.39 -9.22 1.33
N VAL A 91 3.42 -8.51 1.90
CA VAL A 91 2.71 -8.91 3.11
C VAL A 91 1.22 -9.07 2.78
N ARG A 92 0.67 -10.25 3.07
CA ARG A 92 -0.76 -10.59 2.91
C ARG A 92 -1.46 -10.55 4.25
#